data_AF-A0AAV9Q8V5-F1
#
_entry.id   AF-A0AAV9Q8V5-F1
#
_cell.length_a   1.000
_cell.length_b   1.000
_cell.length_c   1.000
_cell.angle_alpha   90.00
_cell.angle_beta   90.00
_cell.angle_gamma   90.00
#
_symmetry.space_group_name_H-M   'P 1'
#
loop_
_entity.id
_entity.type
_entity.pdbx_description
1 polymer ?
#
loop_
_entity_poly.entity_id
_entity_poly.type
_entity_poly.pdbx_seq_one_letter_code
_entity_poly.pdbx_strand_id
1 'polypeptide(L)'
;MLGRIQDVVNPPKSVPAKPWTTVTDDDDFVSHLVSLWFTWAHPWWHWVDEKLFLSAMRSGDKSSLVCTPYLVNMILADACLLDTLTDDGCEPNEWIREQFYQEAKKGLEAEEGRVSLALVAALGVQWTYLNTNGQDSLGNTVLCQQIFLSKDLKKWRQKIQRSSNLAPAYLDSMNKSLDRLEWTLYCLKSCTLLDFEKTQFMHLPSCPKPEAHHETEDYIGWTPYPQPHPPVDFHPDCHFLSFVSLIEKSARAEALMSKQEKQTTKETLEELAELYTGVRNWDKTIPECMHLDGRSSPHIIALHALHNWVVVMMSKQLAAVESGNRLHPSLIRTQLSGQRPEWRETAISGSIQIADLFEQIRLEWGTDHFPVIIMQPVAIAIFPLLEGLSERPRSQEAFFKLCLTIRAASRRFSVGKGLLLAVQQAAQERNIELPENCRDFFADLPSGNGSKDKSDLADKGLDYLLDKWEDLDLENAVASP
;
A
#
# COMPACT_ATOMS: atom_id res chain seq x y z
N MET A 1 -6.49 30.32 18.37
CA MET A 1 -6.22 28.95 18.85
C MET A 1 -7.47 28.15 18.55
N LEU A 2 -7.62 27.70 17.29
CA LEU A 2 -8.70 26.82 16.89
C LEU A 2 -8.42 25.47 17.56
N GLY A 3 -9.41 24.91 18.27
CA GLY A 3 -9.27 23.65 19.00
C GLY A 3 -8.80 22.53 18.08
N ARG A 4 -7.94 21.66 18.59
CA ARG A 4 -7.51 20.46 17.87
C ARG A 4 -8.74 19.57 17.63
N ILE A 5 -8.76 18.76 16.58
CA ILE A 5 -9.92 17.88 16.29
C ILE A 5 -10.25 16.93 17.46
N GLN A 6 -9.23 16.53 18.23
CA GLN A 6 -9.38 15.77 19.48
C GLN A 6 -10.21 16.50 20.56
N ASP A 7 -10.33 17.83 20.50
CA ASP A 7 -11.17 18.62 21.40
C ASP A 7 -12.66 18.56 21.02
N VAL A 8 -12.99 17.98 19.86
CA VAL A 8 -14.34 17.94 19.27
C VAL A 8 -14.85 16.50 19.07
N VAL A 9 -13.95 15.54 18.81
CA VAL A 9 -14.31 14.13 18.56
C VAL A 9 -13.48 13.20 19.42
N ASN A 10 -14.15 12.47 20.32
CA ASN A 10 -13.50 11.47 21.17
C ASN A 10 -12.93 10.32 20.33
N PRO A 11 -11.65 9.95 20.53
CA PRO A 11 -11.04 8.83 19.82
C PRO A 11 -11.75 7.51 20.16
N PRO A 12 -12.15 6.69 19.17
CA PRO A 12 -12.82 5.41 19.42
C PRO A 12 -11.92 4.40 20.15
N LYS A 13 -10.59 4.55 20.05
CA LYS A 13 -9.61 3.70 20.72
C LYS A 13 -8.86 4.52 21.77
N SER A 14 -9.16 4.27 23.04
CA SER A 14 -8.45 4.90 24.17
C SER A 14 -7.26 4.03 24.62
N VAL A 15 -6.08 4.65 24.71
CA VAL A 15 -4.79 4.07 25.13
C VAL A 15 -3.89 5.15 25.76
N PRO A 16 -2.99 4.79 26.69
CA PRO A 16 -2.13 5.77 27.35
C PRO A 16 -0.89 6.12 26.51
N ALA A 17 -0.36 7.33 26.69
CA ALA A 17 0.92 7.78 26.15
C ALA A 17 2.09 7.15 26.94
N LYS A 18 2.06 7.25 28.27
CA LYS A 18 3.03 6.60 29.14
C LYS A 18 2.66 5.15 29.41
N PRO A 19 3.62 4.22 29.48
CA PRO A 19 5.07 4.43 29.43
C PRO A 19 5.67 4.26 28.02
N TRP A 20 4.86 4.32 26.97
CA TRP A 20 5.25 3.90 25.61
C TRP A 20 6.08 4.93 24.86
N THR A 21 5.84 6.22 25.10
CA THR A 21 6.57 7.31 24.47
C THR A 21 7.00 8.34 25.50
N THR A 22 8.13 9.02 25.22
CA THR A 22 8.57 10.21 25.96
C THR A 22 8.32 11.50 25.18
N VAL A 23 7.80 11.41 23.95
CA VAL A 23 7.55 12.54 23.05
C VAL A 23 6.39 13.41 23.54
N THR A 24 5.39 12.79 24.18
CA THR A 24 4.22 13.48 24.74
C THR A 24 3.68 12.73 25.95
N ASP A 25 3.02 13.48 26.85
CA ASP A 25 2.29 12.96 28.01
C ASP A 25 0.76 13.00 27.78
N ASP A 26 0.33 13.38 26.57
CA ASP A 26 -1.07 13.56 26.18
C ASP A 26 -1.68 12.23 25.70
N ASP A 27 -2.40 11.55 26.59
CA ASP A 27 -3.12 10.29 26.32
C ASP A 27 -4.19 10.46 25.23
N ASP A 28 -4.82 11.64 25.12
CA ASP A 28 -5.87 11.91 24.14
C ASP A 28 -5.27 12.03 22.73
N PHE A 29 -4.12 12.70 22.60
CA PHE A 29 -3.40 12.78 21.33
C PHE A 29 -2.88 11.41 20.88
N VAL A 30 -2.34 10.60 21.79
CA VAL A 30 -1.91 9.22 21.47
C VAL A 30 -3.12 8.35 21.07
N SER A 31 -4.24 8.47 21.78
CA SER A 31 -5.48 7.78 21.44
C SER A 31 -6.03 8.20 20.07
N HIS A 32 -5.93 9.47 19.73
CA HIS A 32 -6.29 10.03 18.42
C HIS A 32 -5.47 9.40 17.29
N LEU A 33 -4.14 9.42 17.41
CA LEU A 33 -3.24 8.84 16.40
C LEU A 33 -3.44 7.32 16.25
N VAL A 34 -3.58 6.59 17.36
CA VAL A 34 -3.86 5.14 17.30
C VAL A 34 -5.22 4.86 16.65
N SER A 35 -6.22 5.69 16.91
CA SER A 35 -7.54 5.58 16.25
C SER A 35 -7.46 5.84 14.74
N LEU A 36 -6.72 6.87 14.31
CA LEU A 36 -6.46 7.14 12.89
C LEU A 36 -5.79 5.94 12.20
N TRP A 37 -4.75 5.39 12.81
CA TRP A 37 -3.99 4.28 12.26
C TRP A 37 -4.83 3.01 12.09
N PHE A 38 -5.60 2.64 13.12
CA PHE A 38 -6.52 1.50 13.04
C PHE A 38 -7.65 1.70 12.03
N THR A 39 -8.02 2.95 11.76
CA THR A 39 -9.08 3.28 10.81
C THR A 39 -8.60 3.19 9.36
N TRP A 40 -7.43 3.76 9.03
CA TRP A 40 -7.04 3.98 7.63
C TRP A 40 -5.85 3.14 7.14
N ALA A 41 -4.92 2.77 8.02
CA ALA A 41 -3.71 2.03 7.66
C ALA A 41 -3.81 0.53 7.98
N HIS A 42 -4.23 0.21 9.21
CA HIS A 42 -4.28 -1.16 9.71
C HIS A 42 -5.10 -2.15 8.86
N PRO A 43 -6.26 -1.78 8.28
CA PRO A 43 -7.09 -2.73 7.53
C PRO A 43 -6.43 -3.35 6.30
N TRP A 44 -5.30 -2.80 5.84
CA TRP A 44 -4.54 -3.35 4.72
C TRP A 44 -3.37 -4.21 5.16
N TRP A 45 -2.70 -3.78 6.22
CA TRP A 45 -1.39 -4.32 6.58
C TRP A 45 -1.34 -5.07 7.91
N HIS A 46 -2.46 -5.38 8.57
CA HIS A 46 -2.62 -6.32 9.71
C HIS A 46 -1.37 -6.68 10.56
N TRP A 47 -0.54 -5.67 10.87
CA TRP A 47 0.78 -5.87 11.49
C TRP A 47 0.66 -6.42 12.91
N VAL A 48 -0.48 -6.16 13.53
CA VAL A 48 -0.84 -6.55 14.89
C VAL A 48 -2.24 -7.15 14.91
N ASP A 49 -2.56 -7.92 15.96
CA ASP A 49 -3.96 -8.12 16.30
C ASP A 49 -4.45 -6.92 17.11
N GLU A 50 -5.52 -6.26 16.64
CA GLU A 50 -6.01 -5.04 17.27
C GLU A 50 -6.34 -5.22 18.75
N LYS A 51 -7.05 -6.30 19.11
CA LYS A 51 -7.52 -6.52 20.48
C LYS A 51 -6.34 -6.81 21.41
N LEU A 52 -5.41 -7.69 20.98
CA LEU A 52 -4.20 -8.00 21.73
C LEU A 52 -3.31 -6.77 21.90
N PHE A 53 -3.11 -6.00 20.82
CA PHE A 53 -2.27 -4.80 20.84
C PHE A 53 -2.84 -3.73 21.77
N LEU A 54 -4.12 -3.39 21.63
CA LEU A 54 -4.77 -2.37 22.48
C LEU A 54 -4.81 -2.80 23.95
N SER A 55 -5.08 -4.09 24.22
CA SER A 55 -5.03 -4.62 25.59
C SER A 55 -3.63 -4.53 26.19
N ALA A 56 -2.59 -4.85 25.41
CA ALA A 56 -1.21 -4.75 25.86
C ALA A 56 -0.76 -3.30 26.04
N MET A 57 -1.19 -2.38 25.17
CA MET A 57 -0.89 -0.96 25.30
C MET A 57 -1.52 -0.38 26.57
N ARG A 58 -2.76 -0.75 26.89
CA ARG A 58 -3.45 -0.30 28.12
C ARG A 58 -2.83 -0.84 29.40
N SER A 59 -2.17 -2.00 29.36
CA SER A 59 -1.54 -2.56 30.57
C SER A 59 -0.28 -1.78 30.98
N GLY A 60 0.35 -1.05 30.05
CA GLY A 60 1.61 -0.36 30.27
C GLY A 60 2.82 -1.29 30.42
N ASP A 61 2.67 -2.58 30.14
CA ASP A 61 3.75 -3.56 30.27
C ASP A 61 4.68 -3.54 29.05
N LYS A 62 5.80 -2.81 29.18
CA LYS A 62 6.84 -2.73 28.15
C LYS A 62 7.55 -4.06 27.86
N SER A 63 7.32 -5.11 28.66
CA SER A 63 7.84 -6.45 28.40
C SER A 63 6.90 -7.33 27.57
N SER A 64 5.76 -6.78 27.13
CA SER A 64 4.79 -7.44 26.28
C SER A 64 5.41 -7.98 24.98
N LEU A 65 4.92 -9.15 24.55
CA LEU A 65 5.36 -9.82 23.32
C LEU A 65 4.73 -9.24 22.05
N VAL A 66 3.67 -8.44 22.20
CA VAL A 66 2.83 -7.94 21.11
C VAL A 66 2.77 -6.41 21.04
N CYS A 67 3.28 -5.71 22.06
CA CYS A 67 3.31 -4.26 22.13
C CYS A 67 4.62 -3.81 22.78
N THR A 68 5.42 -3.05 22.05
CA THR A 68 6.70 -2.52 22.55
C THR A 68 6.78 -1.02 22.28
N PRO A 69 7.60 -0.25 23.02
CA PRO A 69 7.83 1.16 22.73
C PRO A 69 8.25 1.41 21.28
N TYR A 70 9.05 0.53 20.68
CA TYR A 70 9.43 0.68 19.27
C TYR A 70 8.21 0.64 18.35
N LEU A 71 7.38 -0.41 18.49
CA LEU A 71 6.16 -0.57 17.69
C LEU A 71 5.18 0.60 17.91
N VAL A 72 4.95 1.01 19.15
CA VAL A 72 4.02 2.11 19.47
C VAL A 72 4.50 3.41 18.83
N ASN A 73 5.77 3.82 19.05
CA ASN A 73 6.26 5.08 18.48
C ASN A 73 6.29 5.03 16.95
N MET A 74 6.52 3.85 16.35
CA MET A 74 6.46 3.73 14.90
C MET A 74 5.03 3.90 14.37
N ILE A 75 4.03 3.31 15.04
CA ILE A 75 2.60 3.52 14.73
C ILE A 75 2.24 5.00 14.89
N LEU A 76 2.71 5.69 15.93
CA LEU A 76 2.42 7.11 16.15
C LEU A 76 3.02 8.01 15.05
N ALA A 77 4.24 7.71 14.61
CA ALA A 77 4.85 8.44 13.49
C ALA A 77 4.11 8.18 12.15
N ASP A 78 3.74 6.93 11.86
CA ASP A 78 2.96 6.57 10.67
C ASP A 78 1.57 7.23 10.69
N ALA A 79 0.91 7.24 11.85
CA ALA A 79 -0.39 7.87 12.05
C ALA A 79 -0.38 9.39 11.87
N CYS A 80 0.72 10.07 12.19
CA CYS A 80 0.83 11.52 11.99
C CYS A 80 0.65 11.92 10.52
N LEU A 81 1.06 11.06 9.58
CA LEU A 81 0.83 11.27 8.14
C LEU A 81 -0.67 11.25 7.77
N LEU A 82 -1.50 10.64 8.60
CA LEU A 82 -2.94 10.48 8.38
C LEU A 82 -3.77 11.55 9.07
N ASP A 83 -3.15 12.39 9.91
CA ASP A 83 -3.87 13.45 10.61
C ASP A 83 -4.29 14.59 9.66
N THR A 84 -5.19 15.44 10.13
CA THR A 84 -5.77 16.53 9.38
C THR A 84 -4.77 17.66 9.21
N LEU A 85 -4.67 18.13 7.98
CA LEU A 85 -3.84 19.27 7.61
C LEU A 85 -4.56 20.58 7.97
N THR A 86 -3.80 21.65 8.18
CA THR A 86 -4.39 22.99 8.24
C THR A 86 -5.00 23.40 6.90
N ASP A 87 -5.86 24.42 6.92
CA ASP A 87 -6.56 24.94 5.72
C ASP A 87 -5.60 25.39 4.61
N ASP A 88 -4.39 25.84 4.96
CA ASP A 88 -3.31 26.21 4.04
C ASP A 88 -2.49 25.01 3.54
N GLY A 89 -2.81 23.80 3.97
CA GLY A 89 -2.14 22.56 3.57
C GLY A 89 -0.85 22.26 4.30
N CYS A 90 -0.47 23.04 5.32
CA CYS A 90 0.66 22.71 6.19
C CYS A 90 0.36 21.45 7.02
N GLU A 91 1.41 20.67 7.29
CA GLU A 91 1.35 19.52 8.19
C GLU A 91 1.66 20.02 9.62
N PRO A 92 0.65 20.16 10.51
CA PRO A 92 0.87 20.71 11.85
C PRO A 92 1.81 19.83 12.69
N ASN A 93 1.83 18.53 12.35
CA ASN A 93 2.50 17.49 13.12
C ASN A 93 3.85 17.05 12.53
N GLU A 94 4.40 17.76 11.54
CA GLU A 94 5.68 17.35 10.92
C GLU A 94 6.79 17.20 11.97
N TRP A 95 6.91 18.17 12.88
CA TRP A 95 7.91 18.13 13.95
C TRP A 95 7.71 16.95 14.90
N ILE A 96 6.48 16.72 15.37
CA ILE A 96 6.20 15.67 16.36
C ILE A 96 6.27 14.27 15.74
N ARG A 97 5.92 14.13 14.46
CA ARG A 97 6.12 12.92 13.66
C ARG A 97 7.59 12.51 13.66
N GLU A 98 8.48 13.45 13.39
CA GLU A 98 9.92 13.18 13.41
C GLU A 98 10.40 12.82 14.83
N GLN A 99 9.88 13.47 15.87
CA GLN A 99 10.19 13.08 17.27
C GLN A 99 9.76 11.65 17.57
N PHE A 100 8.56 11.22 17.15
CA PHE A 100 8.11 9.83 17.30
C PHE A 100 9.00 8.85 16.51
N TYR A 101 9.41 9.19 15.29
CA TYR A 101 10.30 8.36 14.51
C TYR A 101 11.68 8.20 15.17
N GLN A 102 12.24 9.28 15.73
CA GLN A 102 13.50 9.23 16.48
C GLN A 102 13.36 8.46 17.80
N GLU A 103 12.24 8.58 18.50
CA GLU A 103 11.95 7.79 19.69
C GLU A 103 11.80 6.30 19.37
N ALA A 104 11.17 5.96 18.23
CA ALA A 104 11.09 4.60 17.73
C ALA A 104 12.49 4.01 17.49
N LYS A 105 13.40 4.76 16.87
CA LYS A 105 14.81 4.33 16.65
C LYS A 105 15.54 3.99 17.95
N LYS A 106 15.36 4.78 19.02
CA LYS A 106 15.92 4.45 20.35
C LYS A 106 15.34 3.14 20.89
N GLY A 107 14.05 2.90 20.65
CA GLY A 107 13.38 1.65 21.00
C GLY A 107 13.98 0.43 20.27
N LEU A 108 14.31 0.59 18.99
CA LEU A 108 14.95 -0.47 18.19
C LEU A 108 16.33 -0.86 18.75
N GLU A 109 17.15 0.10 19.18
CA GLU A 109 18.44 -0.15 19.83
C GLU A 109 18.26 -0.96 21.13
N ALA A 110 17.19 -0.70 21.90
CA ALA A 110 16.88 -1.44 23.12
C ALA A 110 16.40 -2.89 22.86
N GLU A 111 15.89 -3.18 21.66
CA GLU A 111 15.44 -4.50 21.22
C GLU A 111 16.53 -5.30 20.46
N GLU A 112 17.71 -4.71 20.25
CA GLU A 112 18.77 -5.27 19.41
C GLU A 112 19.15 -6.70 19.84
N GLY A 113 19.20 -7.62 18.87
CA GLY A 113 19.53 -9.02 19.06
C GLY A 113 18.37 -9.96 19.45
N ARG A 114 17.12 -9.48 19.54
CA ARG A 114 15.96 -10.33 19.87
C ARG A 114 14.87 -10.25 18.82
N VAL A 115 14.70 -11.33 18.04
CA VAL A 115 13.53 -11.47 17.14
C VAL A 115 12.26 -11.68 17.96
N SER A 116 11.23 -10.90 17.66
CA SER A 116 9.89 -11.00 18.25
C SER A 116 8.82 -10.66 17.20
N LEU A 117 7.56 -11.03 17.48
CA LEU A 117 6.40 -10.61 16.66
C LEU A 117 6.32 -9.08 16.57
N ALA A 118 6.42 -8.39 17.72
CA ALA A 118 6.35 -6.93 17.78
C ALA A 118 7.47 -6.24 16.97
N LEU A 119 8.71 -6.78 17.00
CA LEU A 119 9.83 -6.24 16.22
C LEU A 119 9.56 -6.34 14.71
N VAL A 120 9.13 -7.50 14.25
CA VAL A 120 8.85 -7.72 12.82
C VAL A 120 7.65 -6.89 12.34
N ALA A 121 6.63 -6.75 13.19
CA ALA A 121 5.51 -5.84 12.95
C ALA A 121 5.97 -4.37 12.87
N ALA A 122 6.82 -3.92 13.79
CA ALA A 122 7.33 -2.56 13.85
C ALA A 122 8.15 -2.20 12.61
N LEU A 123 8.98 -3.12 12.11
CA LEU A 123 9.69 -2.95 10.85
C LEU A 123 8.73 -2.83 9.65
N GLY A 124 7.56 -3.47 9.71
CA GLY A 124 6.53 -3.35 8.68
C GLY A 124 5.89 -1.96 8.66
N VAL A 125 5.53 -1.46 9.85
CA VAL A 125 5.04 -0.08 10.01
C VAL A 125 6.10 0.93 9.60
N GLN A 126 7.36 0.71 9.99
CA GLN A 126 8.49 1.56 9.62
C GLN A 126 8.69 1.60 8.11
N TRP A 127 8.58 0.45 7.44
CA TRP A 127 8.61 0.39 5.98
C TRP A 127 7.49 1.24 5.37
N THR A 128 6.25 1.11 5.85
CA THR A 128 5.11 1.91 5.34
C THR A 128 5.36 3.40 5.53
N TYR A 129 5.80 3.82 6.71
CA TYR A 129 6.16 5.20 7.02
C TYR A 129 7.25 5.75 6.08
N LEU A 130 8.36 5.02 5.92
CA LEU A 130 9.49 5.47 5.11
C LEU A 130 9.10 5.65 3.65
N ASN A 131 8.38 4.69 3.07
CA ASN A 131 7.99 4.75 1.66
C ASN A 131 6.97 5.86 1.39
N THR A 132 5.96 6.01 2.26
CA THR A 132 4.97 7.09 2.12
C THR A 132 5.58 8.47 2.33
N ASN A 133 6.61 8.57 3.20
CA ASN A 133 7.35 9.80 3.46
C ASN A 133 8.49 10.06 2.45
N GLY A 134 8.66 9.25 1.41
CA GLY A 134 9.61 9.52 0.33
C GLY A 134 11.04 8.99 0.55
N GLN A 135 11.26 8.15 1.56
CA GLN A 135 12.56 7.61 1.94
C GLN A 135 12.70 6.12 1.54
N ASP A 136 12.53 5.81 0.26
CA ASP A 136 12.51 4.44 -0.28
C ASP A 136 13.82 3.66 -0.04
N SER A 137 15.00 4.27 -0.19
CA SER A 137 16.29 3.60 0.05
C SER A 137 16.41 3.06 1.48
N LEU A 138 15.98 3.87 2.45
CA LEU A 138 15.85 3.45 3.85
C LEU A 138 14.74 2.40 4.00
N GLY A 139 13.60 2.60 3.34
CA GLY A 139 12.51 1.63 3.29
C GLY A 139 12.98 0.26 2.79
N ASN A 140 13.74 0.19 1.70
CA ASN A 140 14.30 -1.03 1.13
C ASN A 140 15.26 -1.72 2.11
N THR A 141 16.06 -0.94 2.84
CA THR A 141 16.92 -1.47 3.91
C THR A 141 16.10 -2.12 5.03
N VAL A 142 15.05 -1.43 5.48
CA VAL A 142 14.12 -1.94 6.51
C VAL A 142 13.39 -3.19 6.02
N LEU A 143 12.96 -3.22 4.75
CA LEU A 143 12.32 -4.39 4.13
C LEU A 143 13.27 -5.59 4.12
N CYS A 144 14.53 -5.39 3.71
CA CYS A 144 15.54 -6.44 3.72
C CYS A 144 15.78 -6.98 5.13
N GLN A 145 15.88 -6.08 6.12
CA GLN A 145 16.01 -6.45 7.53
C GLN A 145 14.78 -7.23 8.02
N GLN A 146 13.57 -6.80 7.69
CA GLN A 146 12.33 -7.48 8.05
C GLN A 146 12.27 -8.89 7.43
N ILE A 147 12.62 -9.04 6.15
CA ILE A 147 12.71 -10.33 5.47
C ILE A 147 13.68 -11.25 6.20
N PHE A 148 14.87 -10.74 6.53
CA PHE A 148 15.89 -11.51 7.22
C PHE A 148 15.42 -11.99 8.61
N LEU A 149 14.92 -11.08 9.45
CA LEU A 149 14.48 -11.39 10.80
C LEU A 149 13.22 -12.26 10.83
N SER A 150 12.33 -12.12 9.83
CA SER A 150 11.11 -12.95 9.73
C SER A 150 11.40 -14.45 9.65
N LYS A 151 12.60 -14.85 9.17
CA LYS A 151 13.01 -16.26 9.10
C LYS A 151 13.13 -16.93 10.48
N ASP A 152 13.39 -16.15 11.52
CA ASP A 152 13.54 -16.65 12.89
C ASP A 152 12.22 -16.65 13.69
N LEU A 153 11.11 -16.15 13.13
CA LEU A 153 9.80 -16.18 13.77
C LEU A 153 9.34 -17.60 14.13
N LYS A 154 9.68 -18.60 13.30
CA LYS A 154 9.36 -20.00 13.60
C LYS A 154 10.09 -20.52 14.85
N LYS A 155 11.36 -20.14 15.04
CA LYS A 155 12.12 -20.48 16.25
C LYS A 155 11.58 -19.73 17.46
N TRP A 156 11.22 -18.46 17.27
CA TRP A 156 10.58 -17.65 18.31
C TRP A 156 9.25 -18.27 18.77
N ARG A 157 8.39 -18.68 17.82
CA ARG A 157 7.12 -19.39 18.07
C ARG A 157 7.34 -20.62 18.96
N GLN A 158 8.30 -21.48 18.61
CA GLN A 158 8.64 -22.68 19.40
C GLN A 158 9.12 -22.34 20.82
N LYS A 159 9.89 -21.26 20.99
CA LYS A 159 10.36 -20.79 22.30
C LYS A 159 9.19 -20.34 23.17
N ILE A 160 8.26 -19.57 22.61
CA ILE A 160 7.07 -19.09 23.33
C ILE A 160 6.14 -20.24 23.70
N GLN A 161 5.92 -21.22 22.80
CA GLN A 161 5.10 -22.40 23.08
C GLN A 161 5.66 -23.27 24.22
N ARG A 162 6.98 -23.28 24.43
CA ARG A 162 7.63 -23.98 25.55
C ARG A 162 7.60 -23.19 26.85
N SER A 163 7.23 -21.91 26.83
CA SER A 163 7.12 -21.09 28.04
C SER A 163 5.88 -21.53 28.83
N SER A 164 6.10 -22.15 29.99
CA SER A 164 5.06 -22.68 30.88
C SER A 164 4.19 -21.60 31.55
N ASN A 165 4.53 -20.32 31.39
CA ASN A 165 3.94 -19.24 32.17
C ASN A 165 2.78 -18.50 31.46
N LEU A 166 2.44 -18.87 30.23
CA LEU A 166 1.41 -18.19 29.44
C LEU A 166 0.11 -18.99 29.43
N ALA A 167 -1.01 -18.29 29.61
CA ALA A 167 -2.33 -18.91 29.55
C ALA A 167 -2.59 -19.52 28.15
N PRO A 168 -3.19 -20.72 28.04
CA PRO A 168 -3.45 -21.36 26.75
C PRO A 168 -4.23 -20.49 25.75
N ALA A 169 -5.23 -19.74 26.22
CA ALA A 169 -6.02 -18.85 25.36
C ALA A 169 -5.21 -17.66 24.80
N TYR A 170 -4.25 -17.13 25.59
CA TYR A 170 -3.34 -16.08 25.13
C TYR A 170 -2.34 -16.63 24.11
N LEU A 171 -1.82 -17.84 24.33
CA LEU A 171 -0.97 -18.54 23.36
C LEU A 171 -1.70 -18.78 22.03
N ASP A 172 -2.97 -19.19 22.06
CA ASP A 172 -3.79 -19.37 20.85
C ASP A 172 -3.96 -18.06 20.08
N SER A 173 -4.33 -16.98 20.79
CA SER A 173 -4.50 -15.65 20.19
C SER A 173 -3.19 -15.13 19.58
N MET A 174 -2.05 -15.36 20.24
CA MET A 174 -0.73 -15.02 19.69
C MET A 174 -0.37 -15.86 18.46
N ASN A 175 -0.68 -17.16 18.43
CA ASN A 175 -0.43 -18.00 17.25
C ASN A 175 -1.25 -17.49 16.06
N LYS A 176 -2.53 -17.15 16.26
CA LYS A 176 -3.39 -16.54 15.23
C LYS A 176 -2.83 -15.21 14.72
N SER A 177 -2.37 -14.35 15.63
CA SER A 177 -1.71 -13.08 15.28
C SER A 177 -0.43 -13.31 14.47
N LEU A 178 0.36 -14.32 14.82
CA LEU A 178 1.58 -14.66 14.10
C LEU A 178 1.29 -15.25 12.70
N ASP A 179 0.28 -16.11 12.56
CA ASP A 179 -0.15 -16.63 11.27
C ASP A 179 -0.62 -15.49 10.36
N ARG A 180 -1.39 -14.54 10.90
CA ARG A 180 -1.80 -13.32 10.18
C ARG A 180 -0.61 -12.45 9.78
N LEU A 181 0.38 -12.29 10.66
CA LEU A 181 1.62 -11.57 10.34
C LEU A 181 2.41 -12.26 9.22
N GLU A 182 2.50 -13.60 9.19
CA GLU A 182 3.15 -14.34 8.11
C GLU A 182 2.46 -14.10 6.75
N TRP A 183 1.13 -14.10 6.71
CA TRP A 183 0.37 -13.75 5.50
C TRP A 183 0.52 -12.28 5.10
N THR A 184 0.58 -11.37 6.07
CA THR A 184 0.84 -9.95 5.84
C THR A 184 2.22 -9.73 5.23
N LEU A 185 3.25 -10.40 5.78
CA LEU A 185 4.60 -10.37 5.24
C LEU A 185 4.66 -10.91 3.81
N TYR A 186 3.92 -11.98 3.51
CA TYR A 186 3.79 -12.49 2.15
C TYR A 186 3.19 -11.43 1.23
N CYS A 187 2.07 -10.81 1.63
CA CYS A 187 1.42 -9.77 0.84
C CYS A 187 2.34 -8.59 0.59
N LEU A 188 3.01 -8.08 1.63
CA LEU A 188 3.93 -6.95 1.50
C LEU A 188 5.03 -7.27 0.49
N LYS A 189 5.73 -8.38 0.69
CA LYS A 189 6.83 -8.81 -0.19
C LYS A 189 6.35 -9.01 -1.63
N SER A 190 5.16 -9.58 -1.82
CA SER A 190 4.57 -9.76 -3.14
C SER A 190 4.07 -8.47 -3.78
N CYS A 191 3.77 -7.43 -3.01
CA CYS A 191 3.47 -6.12 -3.57
C CYS A 191 4.74 -5.33 -3.92
N THR A 192 5.82 -5.49 -3.16
CA THR A 192 7.02 -4.63 -3.22
C THR A 192 8.20 -5.25 -3.97
N LEU A 193 8.43 -6.55 -3.87
CA LEU A 193 9.56 -7.26 -4.51
C LEU A 193 9.18 -7.87 -5.86
N LEU A 194 8.40 -7.15 -6.67
CA LEU A 194 8.06 -7.60 -8.03
C LEU A 194 9.12 -7.22 -9.06
N ASP A 195 10.37 -7.08 -8.62
CA ASP A 195 11.52 -7.20 -9.49
C ASP A 195 11.72 -8.70 -9.78
N PHE A 196 11.70 -9.06 -11.07
CA PHE A 196 11.69 -10.45 -11.55
C PHE A 196 12.80 -11.31 -10.93
N GLU A 197 13.94 -10.75 -10.54
CA GLU A 197 15.06 -11.49 -9.96
C GLU A 197 14.84 -11.88 -8.48
N LYS A 198 13.98 -11.15 -7.76
CA LYS A 198 13.76 -11.30 -6.32
C LYS A 198 12.53 -12.16 -5.99
N THR A 199 11.64 -12.40 -6.95
CA THR A 199 10.41 -13.20 -6.77
C THR A 199 10.67 -14.67 -6.41
N GLN A 200 11.84 -15.21 -6.79
CA GLN A 200 12.25 -16.59 -6.46
C GLN A 200 12.39 -16.85 -4.95
N PHE A 201 12.49 -15.81 -4.12
CA PHE A 201 12.57 -15.91 -2.66
C PHE A 201 11.20 -15.84 -1.97
N MET A 202 10.11 -15.70 -2.73
CA MET A 202 8.75 -15.63 -2.20
C MET A 202 8.13 -17.03 -2.15
N HIS A 203 7.92 -17.52 -0.93
CA HIS A 203 7.18 -18.76 -0.69
C HIS A 203 5.86 -18.44 -0.01
N LEU A 204 4.82 -19.19 -0.38
CA LEU A 204 3.55 -19.16 0.33
C LEU A 204 3.79 -19.51 1.80
N PRO A 205 3.15 -18.79 2.74
CA PRO A 205 3.19 -19.15 4.15
C PRO A 205 2.74 -20.61 4.35
N SER A 206 3.44 -21.34 5.22
CA SER A 206 3.07 -22.71 5.56
C SER A 206 1.91 -22.79 6.55
N CYS A 207 1.57 -21.68 7.20
CA CYS A 207 0.46 -21.58 8.14
C CYS A 207 -0.89 -21.48 7.41
N PRO A 208 -2.00 -21.90 8.04
CA PRO A 208 -3.32 -21.69 7.45
C PRO A 208 -3.60 -20.20 7.25
N LYS A 209 -4.48 -19.89 6.29
CA LYS A 209 -5.03 -18.53 6.16
C LYS A 209 -5.84 -18.18 7.40
N PRO A 210 -5.89 -16.91 7.83
CA PRO A 210 -6.75 -16.51 8.93
C PRO A 210 -8.21 -16.88 8.64
N GLU A 211 -8.93 -17.27 9.69
CA GLU A 211 -10.38 -17.47 9.60
C GLU A 211 -11.08 -16.12 9.39
N ALA A 212 -12.17 -16.12 8.63
CA ALA A 212 -13.05 -14.97 8.51
C ALA A 212 -14.37 -15.26 9.24
N HIS A 213 -14.74 -14.35 10.14
CA HIS A 213 -16.02 -14.39 10.82
C HIS A 213 -16.80 -13.13 10.45
N HIS A 214 -17.84 -13.29 9.64
CA HIS A 214 -18.71 -12.18 9.18
C HIS A 214 -20.13 -12.25 9.76
N GLU A 215 -20.46 -13.31 10.51
CA GLU A 215 -21.77 -13.52 11.16
C GLU A 215 -21.66 -13.34 12.68
N THR A 216 -21.03 -12.26 13.14
CA THR A 216 -20.98 -11.96 14.59
C THR A 216 -22.13 -11.03 14.97
N GLU A 217 -22.99 -11.47 15.90
CA GLU A 217 -24.15 -10.70 16.39
C GLU A 217 -23.79 -9.32 16.99
N ASP A 218 -22.52 -9.13 17.37
CA ASP A 218 -21.99 -7.90 17.99
C ASP A 218 -21.30 -6.92 17.00
N TYR A 219 -21.41 -7.10 15.68
CA TYR A 219 -20.74 -6.21 14.71
C TYR A 219 -21.50 -4.88 14.54
N ILE A 220 -20.86 -3.77 14.94
CA ILE A 220 -21.48 -2.42 14.97
C ILE A 220 -21.28 -1.64 13.65
N GLY A 221 -20.48 -2.15 12.71
CA GLY A 221 -20.07 -1.42 11.52
C GLY A 221 -18.72 -0.71 11.66
N TRP A 222 -18.11 -0.36 10.54
CA TRP A 222 -16.92 0.48 10.46
C TRP A 222 -17.35 1.94 10.31
N THR A 223 -16.65 2.84 10.99
CA THR A 223 -16.91 4.28 10.92
C THR A 223 -15.61 5.00 10.60
N PRO A 224 -15.58 5.93 9.64
CA PRO A 224 -14.42 6.77 9.41
C PRO A 224 -14.12 7.60 10.67
N TYR A 225 -12.84 7.91 10.85
CA TYR A 225 -12.35 8.74 11.94
C TYR A 225 -11.35 9.73 11.33
N PRO A 226 -11.39 11.03 11.68
CA PRO A 226 -12.15 11.65 12.76
C PRO A 226 -13.54 12.16 12.34
N GLN A 227 -13.91 12.03 11.06
CA GLN A 227 -15.14 12.61 10.54
C GLN A 227 -16.38 11.85 11.04
N PRO A 228 -17.39 12.53 11.61
CA PRO A 228 -18.65 11.89 11.98
C PRO A 228 -19.35 11.31 10.75
N HIS A 229 -19.66 10.01 10.80
CA HIS A 229 -20.39 9.32 9.74
C HIS A 229 -21.17 8.14 10.35
N PRO A 230 -22.33 7.76 9.80
CA PRO A 230 -23.00 6.53 10.21
C PRO A 230 -22.12 5.30 9.97
N PRO A 231 -22.17 4.26 10.82
CA PRO A 231 -21.44 3.03 10.55
C PRO A 231 -21.85 2.40 9.22
N VAL A 232 -20.88 1.83 8.49
CA VAL A 232 -21.08 1.05 7.26
C VAL A 232 -20.56 -0.37 7.42
N ASP A 233 -21.06 -1.28 6.59
CA ASP A 233 -20.64 -2.68 6.62
C ASP A 233 -19.20 -2.81 6.09
N PHE A 234 -18.35 -3.50 6.86
CA PHE A 234 -16.95 -3.72 6.52
C PHE A 234 -16.37 -4.84 7.39
N HIS A 235 -16.18 -6.03 6.82
CA HIS A 235 -15.61 -7.16 7.52
C HIS A 235 -14.10 -7.24 7.26
N PRO A 236 -13.23 -6.86 8.22
CA PRO A 236 -11.78 -6.75 7.96
C PRO A 236 -11.14 -8.08 7.57
N ASP A 237 -11.61 -9.19 8.15
CA ASP A 237 -11.08 -10.51 7.81
C ASP A 237 -11.45 -10.95 6.39
N CYS A 238 -12.69 -10.69 5.96
CA CYS A 238 -13.11 -10.95 4.58
C CYS A 238 -12.35 -10.07 3.59
N HIS A 239 -12.14 -8.80 3.95
CA HIS A 239 -11.35 -7.86 3.15
C HIS A 239 -9.91 -8.35 2.99
N PHE A 240 -9.25 -8.73 4.09
CA PHE A 240 -7.90 -9.24 4.08
C PHE A 240 -7.76 -10.52 3.24
N LEU A 241 -8.68 -11.48 3.37
CA LEU A 241 -8.65 -12.71 2.56
C LEU A 241 -8.86 -12.42 1.07
N SER A 242 -9.73 -11.46 0.76
CA SER A 242 -9.97 -11.02 -0.62
C SER A 242 -8.72 -10.35 -1.19
N PHE A 243 -8.04 -9.50 -0.41
CA PHE A 243 -6.75 -8.92 -0.75
C PHE A 243 -5.67 -10.00 -0.98
N VAL A 244 -5.49 -10.94 -0.05
CA VAL A 244 -4.55 -12.08 -0.18
C VAL A 244 -4.81 -12.83 -1.48
N SER A 245 -6.08 -13.08 -1.83
CA SER A 245 -6.44 -13.85 -3.03
C SER A 245 -6.07 -13.16 -4.35
N LEU A 246 -5.98 -11.83 -4.37
CA LEU A 246 -5.48 -11.03 -5.49
C LEU A 246 -3.96 -11.11 -5.54
N ILE A 247 -3.30 -10.94 -4.39
CA ILE A 247 -1.83 -10.95 -4.30
C ILE A 247 -1.23 -12.32 -4.63
N GLU A 248 -1.90 -13.42 -4.27
CA GLU A 248 -1.49 -14.75 -4.70
C GLU A 248 -1.50 -14.90 -6.24
N LYS A 249 -2.49 -14.32 -6.91
CA LYS A 249 -2.59 -14.36 -8.38
C LYS A 249 -1.51 -13.49 -9.02
N SER A 250 -1.31 -12.27 -8.51
CA SER A 250 -0.25 -11.39 -9.03
C SER A 250 1.13 -11.99 -8.82
N ALA A 251 1.43 -12.51 -7.62
CA ALA A 251 2.72 -13.13 -7.32
C ALA A 251 2.98 -14.37 -8.20
N ARG A 252 1.95 -15.17 -8.49
CA ARG A 252 2.09 -16.32 -9.39
C ARG A 252 2.34 -15.88 -10.84
N ALA A 253 1.66 -14.84 -11.31
CA ALA A 253 1.88 -14.28 -12.65
C ALA A 253 3.32 -13.77 -12.80
N GLU A 254 3.82 -13.04 -11.79
CA GLU A 254 5.20 -12.54 -11.74
C GLU A 254 6.23 -13.68 -11.73
N ALA A 255 5.98 -14.73 -10.93
CA ALA A 255 6.87 -15.89 -10.89
C ALA A 255 6.94 -16.65 -12.23
N LEU A 256 5.91 -16.56 -13.09
CA LEU A 256 5.94 -17.12 -14.44
C LEU A 256 6.81 -16.29 -15.39
N MET A 257 6.83 -14.97 -15.21
CA MET A 257 7.68 -14.07 -15.98
C MET A 257 9.17 -14.26 -15.69
N SER A 258 9.52 -14.53 -14.42
CA SER A 258 10.91 -14.78 -13.98
C SER A 258 11.50 -16.13 -14.43
N LYS A 259 10.68 -17.14 -14.73
CA LYS A 259 11.15 -18.50 -15.08
C LYS A 259 11.59 -18.57 -16.55
N GLN A 260 12.76 -18.03 -16.84
CA GLN A 260 13.28 -17.92 -18.22
C GLN A 260 13.75 -19.26 -18.83
N GLU A 261 14.20 -20.23 -18.03
CA GLU A 261 14.98 -21.37 -18.55
C GLU A 261 14.20 -22.69 -18.73
N LYS A 262 12.97 -22.82 -18.21
CA LYS A 262 12.29 -24.13 -18.10
C LYS A 262 10.98 -24.27 -18.87
N GLN A 263 10.35 -23.18 -19.32
CA GLN A 263 9.04 -23.21 -19.97
C GLN A 263 9.07 -22.54 -21.34
N THR A 264 8.33 -23.10 -22.30
CA THR A 264 8.14 -22.50 -23.62
C THR A 264 7.25 -21.25 -23.53
N THR A 265 7.38 -20.31 -24.47
CA THR A 265 6.49 -19.14 -24.56
C THR A 265 5.02 -19.50 -24.63
N LYS A 266 4.69 -20.61 -25.28
CA LYS A 266 3.33 -21.09 -25.36
C LYS A 266 2.80 -21.51 -23.98
N GLU A 267 3.56 -22.29 -23.21
CA GLU A 267 3.16 -22.72 -21.86
C GLU A 267 3.01 -21.53 -20.90
N THR A 268 3.95 -20.57 -20.95
CA THR A 268 3.85 -19.34 -20.14
C THR A 268 2.59 -18.55 -20.48
N LEU A 269 2.23 -18.39 -21.76
CA LEU A 269 1.01 -17.70 -22.19
C LEU A 269 -0.25 -18.41 -21.72
N GLU A 270 -0.31 -19.74 -21.85
CA GLU A 270 -1.46 -20.54 -21.41
C GLU A 270 -1.70 -20.38 -19.91
N GLU A 271 -0.66 -20.48 -19.08
CA GLU A 271 -0.78 -20.29 -17.62
C GLU A 271 -1.14 -18.84 -17.25
N LEU A 272 -0.55 -17.83 -17.89
CA LEU A 272 -0.89 -16.43 -17.64
C LEU A 272 -2.34 -16.11 -18.05
N ALA A 273 -2.83 -16.67 -19.16
CA ALA A 273 -4.19 -16.48 -19.63
C ALA A 273 -5.22 -17.15 -18.69
N GLU A 274 -4.89 -18.32 -18.13
CA GLU A 274 -5.71 -18.96 -17.10
C GLU A 274 -5.80 -18.10 -15.84
N LEU A 275 -4.66 -17.60 -15.34
CA LEU A 275 -4.63 -16.71 -14.18
C LEU A 275 -5.39 -15.41 -14.44
N TYR A 276 -5.21 -14.81 -15.62
CA TYR A 276 -5.91 -13.61 -16.03
C TYR A 276 -7.42 -13.82 -16.06
N THR A 277 -7.88 -14.96 -16.59
CA THR A 277 -9.31 -15.34 -16.57
C THR A 277 -9.83 -15.47 -15.14
N GLY A 278 -9.02 -16.03 -14.23
CA GLY A 278 -9.33 -16.09 -12.80
C GLY A 278 -9.43 -14.70 -12.15
N VAL A 279 -8.52 -13.78 -12.49
CA VAL A 279 -8.59 -12.38 -12.02
C VAL A 279 -9.83 -11.70 -12.59
N ARG A 280 -10.16 -11.86 -13.87
CA ARG A 280 -11.33 -11.23 -14.50
C ARG A 280 -12.66 -11.68 -13.90
N ASN A 281 -12.72 -12.88 -13.32
CA ASN A 281 -13.89 -13.44 -12.66
C ASN A 281 -13.80 -13.38 -11.12
N TRP A 282 -12.87 -12.59 -10.57
CA TRP A 282 -12.60 -12.52 -9.14
C TRP A 282 -13.81 -12.04 -8.33
N ASP A 283 -14.63 -11.17 -8.90
CA ASP A 283 -15.93 -10.72 -8.38
C ASP A 283 -16.87 -11.89 -8.02
N LYS A 284 -16.79 -13.00 -8.75
CA LYS A 284 -17.58 -14.22 -8.50
C LYS A 284 -17.01 -15.11 -7.41
N THR A 285 -15.78 -14.84 -6.95
CA THR A 285 -15.05 -15.67 -5.98
C THR A 285 -15.01 -15.07 -4.59
N ILE A 286 -15.24 -13.77 -4.47
CA ILE A 286 -15.26 -13.07 -3.18
C ILE A 286 -16.62 -13.22 -2.48
N PRO A 287 -16.64 -13.13 -1.13
CA PRO A 287 -17.90 -13.15 -0.38
C PRO A 287 -18.77 -11.92 -0.71
N GLU A 288 -20.09 -12.08 -0.56
CA GLU A 288 -21.09 -11.05 -0.87
C GLU A 288 -20.80 -9.71 -0.18
N CYS A 289 -20.34 -9.75 1.07
CA CYS A 289 -19.99 -8.54 1.83
C CYS A 289 -18.79 -7.74 1.27
N MET A 290 -18.10 -8.25 0.25
CA MET A 290 -16.99 -7.56 -0.44
C MET A 290 -17.38 -7.09 -1.85
N HIS A 291 -18.63 -7.29 -2.28
CA HIS A 291 -19.13 -6.74 -3.53
C HIS A 291 -19.29 -5.22 -3.45
N LEU A 292 -19.05 -4.53 -4.56
CA LEU A 292 -19.30 -3.09 -4.64
C LEU A 292 -20.80 -2.82 -4.61
N ASP A 293 -21.18 -1.87 -3.76
CA ASP A 293 -22.50 -1.28 -3.69
C ASP A 293 -22.40 0.22 -3.38
N GLY A 294 -23.54 0.92 -3.32
CA GLY A 294 -23.57 2.36 -3.03
C GLY A 294 -23.30 2.73 -1.56
N ARG A 295 -22.98 1.76 -0.69
CA ARG A 295 -22.65 1.97 0.73
C ARG A 295 -21.28 1.42 1.10
N SER A 296 -20.49 1.07 0.10
CA SER A 296 -19.21 0.41 0.26
C SER A 296 -18.23 1.33 0.98
N SER A 297 -17.54 0.78 1.98
CA SER A 297 -16.48 1.50 2.69
C SER A 297 -15.34 1.85 1.72
N PRO A 298 -14.53 2.88 2.02
CA PRO A 298 -13.41 3.25 1.15
C PRO A 298 -12.38 2.11 1.02
N HIS A 299 -12.31 1.21 2.00
CA HIS A 299 -11.47 0.01 1.95
C HIS A 299 -11.96 -1.01 0.91
N ILE A 300 -13.29 -1.19 0.78
CA ILE A 300 -13.87 -2.07 -0.26
C ILE A 300 -13.65 -1.43 -1.63
N ILE A 301 -13.92 -0.14 -1.79
CA ILE A 301 -13.70 0.55 -3.07
C ILE A 301 -12.22 0.45 -3.51
N ALA A 302 -11.28 0.69 -2.59
CA ALA A 302 -9.85 0.54 -2.87
C ALA A 302 -9.42 -0.92 -3.16
N LEU A 303 -10.13 -1.93 -2.62
CA LEU A 303 -9.90 -3.34 -2.97
C LEU A 303 -10.27 -3.63 -4.43
N HIS A 304 -11.35 -3.06 -4.94
CA HIS A 304 -11.71 -3.17 -6.37
C HIS A 304 -10.79 -2.34 -7.28
N ALA A 305 -10.23 -1.24 -6.77
CA ALA A 305 -9.16 -0.53 -7.49
C ALA A 305 -7.90 -1.39 -7.58
N LEU A 306 -7.56 -2.14 -6.52
CA LEU A 306 -6.46 -3.09 -6.53
C LEU A 306 -6.72 -4.31 -7.44
N HIS A 307 -7.96 -4.78 -7.53
CA HIS A 307 -8.34 -5.80 -8.52
C HIS A 307 -8.04 -5.31 -9.94
N ASN A 308 -8.43 -4.07 -10.27
CA ASN A 308 -8.09 -3.47 -11.56
C ASN A 308 -6.58 -3.25 -11.73
N TRP A 309 -5.83 -2.95 -10.67
CA TRP A 309 -4.37 -2.91 -10.71
C TRP A 309 -3.78 -4.25 -11.16
N VAL A 310 -4.27 -5.39 -10.62
CA VAL A 310 -3.83 -6.72 -11.08
C VAL A 310 -4.20 -6.94 -12.56
N VAL A 311 -5.38 -6.52 -12.99
CA VAL A 311 -5.81 -6.63 -14.41
C VAL A 311 -4.86 -5.85 -15.32
N VAL A 312 -4.52 -4.61 -15.00
CA VAL A 312 -3.62 -3.78 -15.81
C VAL A 312 -2.21 -4.38 -15.82
N MET A 313 -1.71 -4.82 -14.67
CA MET A 313 -0.39 -5.45 -14.55
C MET A 313 -0.29 -6.72 -15.41
N MET A 314 -1.25 -7.63 -15.30
CA MET A 314 -1.23 -8.88 -16.08
C MET A 314 -1.44 -8.63 -17.57
N SER A 315 -2.20 -7.60 -17.95
CA SER A 315 -2.34 -7.21 -19.37
C SER A 315 -1.00 -6.81 -19.98
N LYS A 316 -0.17 -6.08 -19.22
CA LYS A 316 1.18 -5.71 -19.65
C LYS A 316 2.09 -6.94 -19.78
N GLN A 317 2.03 -7.87 -18.81
CA GLN A 317 2.80 -9.12 -18.87
C GLN A 317 2.38 -10.00 -20.06
N LEU A 318 1.08 -10.17 -20.30
CA LEU A 318 0.56 -10.95 -21.43
C LEU A 318 1.01 -10.35 -22.77
N ALA A 319 0.87 -9.03 -22.91
CA ALA A 319 1.38 -8.32 -24.07
C ALA A 319 2.88 -8.62 -24.27
N ALA A 320 3.70 -8.42 -23.24
CA ALA A 320 5.14 -8.65 -23.26
C ALA A 320 5.52 -10.05 -23.76
N VAL A 321 4.89 -11.09 -23.22
CA VAL A 321 5.14 -12.48 -23.63
C VAL A 321 4.71 -12.72 -25.08
N GLU A 322 3.59 -12.17 -25.53
CA GLU A 322 3.13 -12.28 -26.93
C GLU A 322 4.09 -11.64 -27.94
N SER A 323 4.72 -10.51 -27.58
CA SER A 323 5.78 -9.90 -28.42
C SER A 323 7.13 -10.60 -28.36
N GLY A 324 7.32 -11.55 -27.44
CA GLY A 324 8.62 -12.13 -27.14
C GLY A 324 9.58 -11.20 -26.38
N ASN A 325 9.14 -10.01 -25.96
CA ASN A 325 9.93 -9.09 -25.12
C ASN A 325 9.48 -9.17 -23.66
N ARG A 326 10.00 -10.16 -22.92
CA ARG A 326 9.61 -10.43 -21.52
C ARG A 326 10.30 -9.53 -20.49
N LEU A 327 11.40 -8.87 -20.86
CA LEU A 327 12.21 -8.07 -19.93
C LEU A 327 11.59 -6.70 -19.65
N HIS A 328 10.94 -6.10 -20.66
CA HIS A 328 10.37 -4.75 -20.55
C HIS A 328 8.93 -4.76 -21.06
N PRO A 329 7.94 -5.09 -20.20
CA PRO A 329 6.55 -5.18 -20.60
C PRO A 329 5.98 -3.79 -20.92
N SER A 330 5.96 -3.45 -22.22
CA SER A 330 5.47 -2.15 -22.69
C SER A 330 4.30 -2.27 -23.64
N LEU A 331 3.19 -1.61 -23.30
CA LEU A 331 2.01 -1.54 -24.18
C LEU A 331 2.28 -0.76 -25.48
N ILE A 332 3.37 0.03 -25.54
CA ILE A 332 3.80 0.78 -26.71
C ILE A 332 4.72 -0.04 -27.61
N ARG A 333 5.75 -0.70 -27.05
CA ARG A 333 6.80 -1.38 -27.84
C ARG A 333 6.35 -2.73 -28.40
N THR A 334 5.32 -3.33 -27.83
CA THR A 334 4.79 -4.65 -28.15
C THR A 334 3.77 -4.61 -29.33
N GLN A 335 3.92 -3.69 -30.28
CA GLN A 335 3.02 -3.61 -31.44
C GLN A 335 3.23 -4.78 -32.41
N LEU A 336 2.28 -5.73 -32.45
CA LEU A 336 2.09 -6.62 -33.60
C LEU A 336 1.23 -5.89 -34.64
N SER A 337 1.70 -5.81 -35.89
CA SER A 337 1.09 -4.98 -36.93
C SER A 337 -0.35 -5.38 -37.27
N GLY A 338 -1.27 -4.42 -37.28
CA GLY A 338 -2.53 -4.49 -38.05
C GLY A 338 -3.85 -4.60 -37.28
N GLN A 339 -3.85 -4.75 -35.95
CA GLN A 339 -5.07 -4.74 -35.12
C GLN A 339 -4.90 -3.85 -33.89
N ARG A 340 -6.01 -3.30 -33.33
CA ARG A 340 -5.97 -2.64 -32.03
C ARG A 340 -5.52 -3.66 -30.97
N PRO A 341 -4.43 -3.45 -30.23
CA PRO A 341 -3.92 -4.45 -29.30
C PRO A 341 -4.88 -4.62 -28.11
N GLU A 342 -5.44 -5.82 -27.98
CA GLU A 342 -6.43 -6.20 -26.95
C GLU A 342 -5.97 -5.85 -25.53
N TRP A 343 -4.68 -6.05 -25.24
CA TRP A 343 -4.09 -5.78 -23.93
C TRP A 343 -3.96 -4.28 -23.61
N ARG A 344 -3.74 -3.42 -24.63
CA ARG A 344 -3.74 -1.96 -24.46
C ARG A 344 -5.14 -1.45 -24.14
N GLU A 345 -6.15 -1.97 -24.85
CA GLU A 345 -7.56 -1.66 -24.56
C GLU A 345 -7.95 -2.05 -23.14
N THR A 346 -7.55 -3.25 -22.73
CA THR A 346 -7.80 -3.77 -21.38
C THR A 346 -7.11 -2.90 -20.32
N ALA A 347 -5.85 -2.54 -20.53
CA ALA A 347 -5.10 -1.71 -19.60
C ALA A 347 -5.71 -0.31 -19.45
N ILE A 348 -6.10 0.34 -20.55
CA ILE A 348 -6.77 1.65 -20.52
C ILE A 348 -8.13 1.53 -19.81
N SER A 349 -8.92 0.50 -20.13
CA SER A 349 -10.22 0.27 -19.50
C SER A 349 -10.09 0.07 -17.99
N GLY A 350 -9.14 -0.77 -17.54
CA GLY A 350 -8.85 -0.96 -16.12
C GLY A 350 -8.36 0.32 -15.43
N SER A 351 -7.55 1.13 -16.13
CA SER A 351 -7.06 2.41 -15.61
C SER A 351 -8.18 3.45 -15.44
N ILE A 352 -9.15 3.48 -16.38
CA ILE A 352 -10.36 4.31 -16.25
C ILE A 352 -11.20 3.85 -15.04
N GLN A 353 -11.36 2.53 -14.84
CA GLN A 353 -12.09 2.01 -13.68
C GLN A 353 -11.42 2.39 -12.36
N ILE A 354 -10.08 2.34 -12.28
CA ILE A 354 -9.33 2.81 -11.11
C ILE A 354 -9.64 4.30 -10.83
N ALA A 355 -9.63 5.14 -11.88
CA ALA A 355 -9.95 6.55 -11.75
C ALA A 355 -11.37 6.81 -11.26
N ASP A 356 -12.36 6.08 -11.80
CA ASP A 356 -13.77 6.20 -11.40
C ASP A 356 -13.97 5.75 -9.94
N LEU A 357 -13.28 4.70 -9.47
CA LEU A 357 -13.33 4.22 -8.09
C LEU A 357 -12.71 5.21 -7.09
N PHE A 358 -11.57 5.84 -7.42
CA PHE A 358 -10.99 6.85 -6.53
C PHE A 358 -11.76 8.15 -6.52
N GLU A 359 -12.40 8.51 -7.64
CA GLU A 359 -13.35 9.62 -7.67
C GLU A 359 -14.57 9.31 -6.78
N GLN A 360 -15.06 8.08 -6.77
CA GLN A 360 -16.12 7.66 -5.84
C GLN A 360 -15.68 7.85 -4.37
N ILE A 361 -14.49 7.38 -3.99
CA ILE A 361 -13.95 7.63 -2.64
C ILE A 361 -13.93 9.12 -2.33
N ARG A 362 -13.44 9.94 -3.27
CA ARG A 362 -13.35 11.40 -3.09
C ARG A 362 -14.71 12.05 -2.86
N LEU A 363 -15.73 11.64 -3.62
CA LEU A 363 -17.07 12.22 -3.58
C LEU A 363 -17.87 11.76 -2.34
N GLU A 364 -17.74 10.50 -1.95
CA GLU A 364 -18.51 9.91 -0.84
C GLU A 364 -17.82 10.09 0.53
N TRP A 365 -16.49 10.05 0.57
CA TRP A 365 -15.70 10.00 1.81
C TRP A 365 -14.76 11.19 2.00
N GLY A 366 -14.64 12.05 0.99
CA GLY A 366 -13.80 13.26 1.02
C GLY A 366 -12.35 13.01 0.58
N THR A 367 -11.53 14.06 0.69
CA THR A 367 -10.14 14.08 0.20
C THR A 367 -9.08 13.95 1.29
N ASP A 368 -9.48 14.01 2.56
CA ASP A 368 -8.54 14.14 3.66
C ASP A 368 -8.03 12.81 4.21
N HIS A 369 -8.84 11.76 4.12
CA HIS A 369 -8.45 10.45 4.61
C HIS A 369 -8.81 9.41 3.56
N PHE A 370 -7.87 8.53 3.26
CA PHE A 370 -8.03 7.45 2.31
C PHE A 370 -7.08 6.31 2.69
N PRO A 371 -7.37 5.07 2.26
CA PRO A 371 -6.53 3.96 2.63
C PRO A 371 -5.13 4.06 2.01
N VAL A 372 -4.06 3.82 2.77
CA VAL A 372 -2.66 4.05 2.34
C VAL A 372 -2.28 3.30 1.05
N ILE A 373 -2.93 2.18 0.76
CA ILE A 373 -2.65 1.34 -0.43
C ILE A 373 -2.90 2.04 -1.77
N ILE A 374 -3.65 3.17 -1.80
CA ILE A 374 -4.11 3.78 -3.07
C ILE A 374 -2.98 4.13 -4.04
N MET A 375 -1.76 4.38 -3.54
CA MET A 375 -0.63 4.78 -4.38
C MET A 375 -0.28 3.72 -5.43
N GLN A 376 -0.48 2.42 -5.16
CA GLN A 376 -0.17 1.36 -6.12
C GLN A 376 -1.14 1.35 -7.32
N PRO A 377 -2.48 1.29 -7.14
CA PRO A 377 -3.41 1.43 -8.27
C PRO A 377 -3.31 2.76 -9.01
N VAL A 378 -3.02 3.86 -8.30
CA VAL A 378 -2.83 5.16 -8.97
C VAL A 378 -1.60 5.14 -9.88
N ALA A 379 -0.46 4.65 -9.40
CA ALA A 379 0.79 4.62 -10.16
C ALA A 379 0.69 3.75 -11.42
N ILE A 380 0.01 2.60 -11.37
CA ILE A 380 -0.14 1.74 -12.56
C ILE A 380 -1.05 2.36 -13.62
N ALA A 381 -2.06 3.13 -13.20
CA ALA A 381 -3.13 3.60 -14.07
C ALA A 381 -2.78 4.91 -14.79
N ILE A 382 -1.99 5.78 -14.14
CA ILE A 382 -1.73 7.12 -14.64
C ILE A 382 -0.94 7.13 -15.95
N PHE A 383 0.04 6.24 -16.12
CA PHE A 383 0.88 6.19 -17.33
C PHE A 383 0.15 5.64 -18.57
N PRO A 384 -0.60 4.51 -18.50
CA PRO A 384 -1.44 4.08 -19.62
C PRO A 384 -2.46 5.15 -20.04
N LEU A 385 -3.01 5.92 -19.09
CA LEU A 385 -3.91 7.03 -19.39
C LEU A 385 -3.20 8.21 -20.06
N LEU A 386 -1.99 8.55 -19.61
CA LEU A 386 -1.14 9.58 -20.21
C LEU A 386 -0.89 9.27 -21.70
N GLU A 387 -0.59 8.01 -22.01
CA GLU A 387 -0.37 7.55 -23.39
C GLU A 387 -1.64 7.56 -24.25
N GLY A 388 -2.80 7.36 -23.63
CA GLY A 388 -4.11 7.31 -24.30
C GLY A 388 -4.84 8.65 -24.37
N LEU A 389 -4.22 9.77 -23.96
CA LEU A 389 -4.89 11.08 -23.84
C LEU A 389 -5.53 11.57 -25.14
N SER A 390 -4.84 11.42 -26.28
CA SER A 390 -5.32 11.90 -27.58
C SER A 390 -6.32 10.96 -28.25
N GLU A 391 -6.45 9.72 -27.75
CA GLU A 391 -7.28 8.70 -28.40
C GLU A 391 -8.73 8.70 -27.91
N ARG A 392 -8.99 9.13 -26.66
CA ARG A 392 -10.29 8.98 -26.00
C ARG A 392 -10.62 10.13 -25.06
N PRO A 393 -11.81 10.76 -25.18
CA PRO A 393 -12.26 11.76 -24.21
C PRO A 393 -12.32 11.22 -22.77
N ARG A 394 -12.75 9.98 -22.58
CA ARG A 394 -12.84 9.35 -21.26
C ARG A 394 -11.47 9.12 -20.61
N SER A 395 -10.40 8.95 -21.39
CA SER A 395 -9.04 8.87 -20.85
C SER A 395 -8.56 10.20 -20.28
N GLN A 396 -8.93 11.32 -20.90
CA GLN A 396 -8.60 12.66 -20.38
C GLN A 396 -9.30 12.94 -19.06
N GLU A 397 -10.59 12.60 -18.98
CA GLU A 397 -11.37 12.71 -17.74
C GLU A 397 -10.80 11.83 -16.63
N ALA A 398 -10.50 10.56 -16.92
CA ALA A 398 -9.90 9.63 -15.97
C ALA A 398 -8.52 10.08 -15.51
N PHE A 399 -7.67 10.56 -16.42
CA PHE A 399 -6.35 11.09 -16.10
C PHE A 399 -6.46 12.28 -15.13
N PHE A 400 -7.38 13.21 -15.40
CA PHE A 400 -7.62 14.33 -14.50
C PHE A 400 -8.09 13.90 -13.11
N LYS A 401 -9.03 12.94 -13.01
CA LYS A 401 -9.48 12.38 -11.72
C LYS A 401 -8.31 11.77 -10.92
N LEU A 402 -7.41 11.05 -11.59
CA LEU A 402 -6.21 10.53 -10.93
C LEU A 402 -5.25 11.64 -10.50
N CYS A 403 -5.04 12.67 -11.32
CA CYS A 403 -4.24 13.84 -10.90
C CYS A 403 -4.82 14.45 -9.61
N LEU A 404 -6.13 14.67 -9.53
CA LEU A 404 -6.78 15.17 -8.30
C LEU A 404 -6.51 14.27 -7.09
N THR A 405 -6.62 12.95 -7.28
CA THR A 405 -6.32 11.95 -6.24
C THR A 405 -4.85 12.04 -5.79
N ILE A 406 -3.91 12.12 -6.73
CA ILE A 406 -2.49 12.26 -6.43
C ILE A 406 -2.21 13.59 -5.72
N ARG A 407 -2.87 14.70 -6.08
CA ARG A 407 -2.73 15.98 -5.34
C ARG A 407 -3.13 15.83 -3.90
N ALA A 408 -4.32 15.27 -3.68
CA ALA A 408 -4.85 15.08 -2.33
C ALA A 408 -3.88 14.22 -1.50
N ALA A 409 -3.35 13.16 -2.09
CA ALA A 409 -2.34 12.32 -1.47
C ALA A 409 -1.01 13.06 -1.21
N SER A 410 -0.56 13.87 -2.17
CA SER A 410 0.72 14.60 -2.10
C SER A 410 0.78 15.64 -0.97
N ARG A 411 -0.37 16.05 -0.42
CA ARG A 411 -0.42 16.92 0.76
C ARG A 411 0.12 16.23 2.02
N ARG A 412 0.06 14.88 2.06
CA ARG A 412 0.46 14.06 3.22
C ARG A 412 1.64 13.15 2.89
N PHE A 413 1.69 12.62 1.68
CA PHE A 413 2.64 11.61 1.25
C PHE A 413 3.60 12.18 0.21
N SER A 414 4.88 12.28 0.55
CA SER A 414 5.94 12.76 -0.35
C SER A 414 6.00 11.97 -1.65
N VAL A 415 5.70 10.66 -1.60
CA VAL A 415 5.62 9.80 -2.80
C VAL A 415 4.59 10.29 -3.83
N GLY A 416 3.50 10.94 -3.39
CA GLY A 416 2.53 11.56 -4.29
C GLY A 416 3.13 12.73 -5.06
N LYS A 417 3.97 13.55 -4.42
CA LYS A 417 4.71 14.64 -5.09
C LYS A 417 5.68 14.07 -6.12
N GLY A 418 6.40 13.00 -5.75
CA GLY A 418 7.25 12.25 -6.67
C GLY A 418 6.47 11.80 -7.91
N LEU A 419 5.32 11.18 -7.72
CA LEU A 419 4.52 10.63 -8.83
C LEU A 419 4.04 11.72 -9.79
N LEU A 420 3.63 12.89 -9.29
CA LEU A 420 3.29 14.03 -10.15
C LEU A 420 4.47 14.51 -10.98
N LEU A 421 5.66 14.60 -10.38
CA LEU A 421 6.87 14.98 -11.11
C LEU A 421 7.22 13.95 -12.19
N ALA A 422 7.10 12.65 -11.89
CA ALA A 422 7.33 11.58 -12.86
C ALA A 422 6.34 11.67 -14.05
N VAL A 423 5.07 11.97 -13.79
CA VAL A 423 4.05 12.18 -14.84
C VAL A 423 4.37 13.41 -15.69
N GLN A 424 4.78 14.52 -15.06
CA GLN A 424 5.17 15.75 -15.76
C GLN A 424 6.38 15.51 -16.67
N GLN A 425 7.41 14.83 -16.16
CA GLN A 425 8.60 14.48 -16.91
C GLN A 425 8.27 13.55 -18.09
N ALA A 426 7.49 12.50 -17.85
CA ALA A 426 7.08 11.57 -18.92
C ALA A 426 6.28 12.27 -20.03
N ALA A 427 5.42 13.25 -19.67
CA ALA A 427 4.69 14.05 -20.65
C ALA A 427 5.63 14.93 -21.49
N GLN A 428 6.62 15.57 -20.86
CA GLN A 428 7.61 16.42 -21.53
C GLN A 428 8.51 15.63 -22.48
N GLU A 429 9.09 14.52 -22.00
CA GLU A 429 10.00 13.68 -22.79
C GLU A 429 9.32 13.09 -24.03
N ARG A 430 8.03 12.78 -23.93
CA ARG A 430 7.23 12.20 -25.01
C ARG A 430 6.47 13.24 -25.85
N ASN A 431 6.65 14.53 -25.58
CA ASN A 431 5.94 15.63 -26.24
C ASN A 431 4.41 15.48 -26.21
N ILE A 432 3.86 15.01 -25.09
CA ILE A 432 2.41 14.84 -24.88
C ILE A 432 1.83 16.15 -24.35
N GLU A 433 0.87 16.72 -25.08
CA GLU A 433 0.16 17.91 -24.62
C GLU A 433 -0.85 17.53 -23.53
N LEU A 434 -0.62 18.03 -22.32
CA LEU A 434 -1.55 17.82 -21.20
C LEU A 434 -2.83 18.65 -21.39
N PRO A 435 -4.00 18.10 -21.02
CA PRO A 435 -5.27 18.83 -21.01
C PRO A 435 -5.19 20.13 -20.21
N GLU A 436 -5.93 21.17 -20.60
CA GLU A 436 -5.91 22.50 -19.96
C GLU A 436 -6.10 22.42 -18.43
N ASN A 437 -7.11 21.69 -17.98
CA ASN A 437 -7.40 21.47 -16.56
C ASN A 437 -6.26 20.75 -15.80
N CYS A 438 -5.39 20.01 -16.50
CA CYS A 438 -4.20 19.40 -15.93
C CYS A 438 -3.00 20.34 -15.96
N ARG A 439 -2.90 21.28 -16.93
CA ARG A 439 -1.75 22.19 -17.01
C ARG A 439 -1.63 23.09 -15.79
N ASP A 440 -2.74 23.66 -15.34
CA ASP A 440 -2.80 24.48 -14.13
C ASP A 440 -2.36 23.68 -12.90
N PHE A 441 -2.69 22.39 -12.88
CA PHE A 441 -2.35 21.48 -11.80
C PHE A 441 -0.84 21.28 -11.63
N PHE A 442 -0.09 21.22 -12.74
CA PHE A 442 1.37 21.04 -12.75
C PHE A 442 2.15 22.37 -12.70
N ALA A 443 1.48 23.52 -12.82
CA ALA A 443 2.12 24.84 -12.86
C ALA A 443 2.79 25.24 -11.54
N ASP A 444 2.26 24.77 -10.40
CA ASP A 444 2.80 25.04 -9.06
C ASP A 444 3.96 24.12 -8.67
N LEU A 445 4.19 23.03 -9.42
CA LEU A 445 5.28 22.12 -9.14
C LEU A 445 6.59 22.78 -9.58
N PRO A 446 7.67 22.68 -8.79
CA PRO A 446 8.95 23.27 -9.17
C PRO A 446 9.32 22.74 -10.55
N SER A 447 9.36 23.64 -11.53
CA SER A 447 9.81 23.36 -12.88
C SER A 447 11.25 22.88 -12.73
N GLY A 448 11.46 21.57 -12.84
CA GLY A 448 12.78 20.96 -12.73
C GLY A 448 13.73 21.72 -13.66
N ASN A 449 14.64 22.49 -13.09
CA ASN A 449 15.66 23.20 -13.83
C ASN A 449 16.63 22.15 -14.38
N GLY A 450 16.31 21.52 -15.52
CA GLY A 450 17.26 20.87 -16.42
C GLY A 450 18.38 19.99 -15.81
N SER A 451 18.23 19.44 -14.59
CA SER A 451 19.19 18.50 -14.05
C SER A 451 18.73 17.11 -14.46
N LYS A 452 19.54 16.47 -15.29
CA LYS A 452 19.41 15.07 -15.71
C LYS A 452 19.67 14.09 -14.54
N ASP A 453 19.48 14.49 -13.29
CA ASP A 453 19.84 13.67 -12.14
C ASP A 453 18.61 12.93 -11.61
N LYS A 454 18.53 11.64 -11.99
CA LYS A 454 17.63 10.63 -11.41
C LYS A 454 17.65 10.61 -9.86
N SER A 455 18.69 11.15 -9.22
CA SER A 455 18.79 11.24 -7.76
C SER A 455 17.62 12.00 -7.14
N ASP A 456 17.03 12.97 -7.84
CA ASP A 456 15.94 13.82 -7.30
C ASP A 456 14.55 13.15 -7.33
N LEU A 457 14.36 12.10 -8.14
CA LEU A 457 13.17 11.24 -8.14
C LEU A 457 13.33 10.03 -7.20
N ALA A 458 14.53 9.45 -7.14
CA ALA A 458 14.88 8.44 -6.15
C ALA A 458 14.78 9.00 -4.71
N ASP A 459 15.19 10.25 -4.47
CA ASP A 459 15.01 10.94 -3.18
C ASP A 459 13.55 11.23 -2.80
N LYS A 460 12.56 10.82 -3.62
CA LYS A 460 11.12 11.02 -3.37
C LYS A 460 10.33 9.73 -3.17
N GLY A 461 10.98 8.58 -3.02
CA GLY A 461 10.31 7.37 -2.57
C GLY A 461 9.56 6.60 -3.66
N LEU A 462 9.95 6.74 -4.92
CA LEU A 462 9.22 6.17 -6.04
C LEU A 462 9.66 4.76 -6.41
N ASP A 463 10.83 4.29 -5.95
CA ASP A 463 11.41 3.04 -6.42
C ASP A 463 10.44 1.87 -6.22
N TYR A 464 9.80 1.75 -5.05
CA TYR A 464 8.85 0.66 -4.79
C TYR A 464 7.56 0.70 -5.65
N LEU A 465 7.22 1.87 -6.22
CA LEU A 465 6.08 2.03 -7.12
C LEU A 465 6.48 1.88 -8.59
N LEU A 466 7.68 2.32 -8.96
CA LEU A 466 8.14 2.50 -10.33
C LEU A 466 9.17 1.48 -10.83
N ASP A 467 9.78 0.66 -9.96
CA ASP A 467 10.73 -0.41 -10.37
C ASP A 467 10.12 -1.36 -11.43
N LYS A 468 8.78 -1.46 -11.47
CA LYS A 468 8.02 -2.29 -12.42
C LYS A 468 7.72 -1.60 -13.76
N TRP A 469 7.98 -0.30 -13.86
CA TRP A 469 7.50 0.56 -14.93
C TRP A 469 8.65 1.22 -15.69
N GLU A 470 9.64 0.42 -16.09
CA GLU A 470 10.66 0.81 -17.07
C GLU A 470 10.08 1.18 -18.46
N ASP A 471 8.74 1.15 -18.64
CA ASP A 471 8.05 1.97 -19.65
C ASP A 471 8.59 3.42 -19.68
N LEU A 472 9.13 3.92 -18.56
CA LEU A 472 9.70 5.25 -18.44
C LEU A 472 11.03 5.48 -19.17
N ASP A 473 11.73 4.48 -19.74
CA ASP A 473 12.93 4.61 -20.60
C ASP A 473 13.70 5.95 -20.46
N LEU A 474 14.11 6.29 -19.23
CA LEU A 474 14.96 7.46 -18.97
C LEU A 474 16.39 7.24 -19.48
N GLU A 475 16.64 6.14 -20.19
CA GLU A 475 17.98 5.64 -20.52
C GLU A 475 18.36 5.75 -22.00
N ASN A 476 17.46 6.15 -22.90
CA ASN A 476 17.74 6.12 -24.34
C ASN A 476 17.78 7.48 -25.05
N ALA A 477 18.35 8.50 -24.39
CA ALA A 477 18.66 9.80 -25.02
C ALA A 477 20.16 10.12 -25.14
N VAL A 478 21.06 9.12 -25.03
CA VAL A 478 22.49 9.31 -25.37
C VAL A 478 23.02 8.11 -26.15
N ALA A 479 22.49 7.89 -27.35
CA ALA A 479 23.26 7.26 -28.42
C ALA A 479 22.53 7.47 -29.75
N SER A 480 22.98 8.46 -30.52
CA SER A 480 23.08 8.39 -31.99
C SER A 480 23.56 9.72 -32.57
N PRO A 481 24.41 9.72 -33.60
CA PRO A 481 25.63 8.94 -33.82
C PRO A 481 26.90 9.67 -33.33
#